data_AF-A0A6J7KSR5-F1
#
_entry.id   AF-A0A6J7KSR5-F1
#
_cell.length_a   1.000
_cell.length_b   1.000
_cell.length_c   1.000
_cell.angle_alpha   90.00
_cell.angle_beta   90.00
_cell.angle_gamma   90.00
#
_symmetry.space_group_name_H-M   'P 1'
#
loop_
_entity.id
_entity.type
_entity.pdbx_description
1 polymer ?
#
loop_
_entity_poly.entity_id
_entity_poly.type
_entity_poly.pdbx_seq_one_letter_code
_entity_poly.pdbx_strand_id
1 'polypeptide(L)'
;MATPMVAGVAALMRGANPALGSTAIARILKATARRGGGWTSALGWGVVDARAAVDTARRVDLRAPSATFGTTPGDVRTPTVELSWRGTDRSPAPLVPSGLRTVELWRSVDGGRFALVERGRRGATVEVPRGTVRYVLRAVDRAGNRARLATKRALVLTRR
;
A
#
# COMPACT_ATOMS: atom_id res chain seq x y z
N MET A 1 22.11 32.25 -8.01
CA MET A 1 21.13 31.53 -8.86
C MET A 1 20.73 30.21 -8.18
N ALA A 2 19.70 30.21 -7.32
CA ALA A 2 19.30 28.99 -6.58
C ALA A 2 18.07 28.29 -7.21
N THR A 3 17.10 29.06 -7.69
CA THR A 3 15.83 28.55 -8.24
C THR A 3 15.97 27.51 -9.35
N PRO A 4 16.79 27.69 -10.42
CA PRO A 4 16.92 26.67 -11.46
C PRO A 4 17.54 25.36 -10.95
N MET A 5 18.44 25.42 -9.97
CA MET A 5 19.02 24.22 -9.36
C MET A 5 17.97 23.44 -8.57
N VAL A 6 17.16 24.15 -7.76
CA VAL A 6 16.05 23.53 -7.00
C VAL A 6 15.02 22.90 -7.95
N ALA A 7 14.70 23.59 -9.06
CA ALA A 7 13.80 23.06 -10.09
C ALA A 7 14.36 21.77 -10.73
N GLY A 8 15.67 21.73 -11.02
CA GLY A 8 16.34 20.52 -11.51
C GLY A 8 16.24 19.34 -10.52
N VAL A 9 16.46 19.58 -9.22
CA VAL A 9 16.30 18.54 -8.19
C VAL A 9 14.85 18.07 -8.09
N ALA A 10 13.88 19.00 -8.12
CA ALA A 10 12.46 18.65 -8.13
C ALA A 10 12.08 17.80 -9.36
N ALA A 11 12.65 18.10 -10.53
CA ALA A 11 12.47 17.30 -11.73
C ALA A 11 13.04 15.88 -11.57
N LEU A 12 14.22 15.72 -10.99
CA LEU A 12 14.81 14.40 -10.68
C LEU A 12 13.93 13.61 -9.70
N MET A 13 13.40 14.26 -8.66
CA MET A 13 12.48 13.62 -7.72
C MET A 13 11.21 13.13 -8.41
N ARG A 14 10.64 13.91 -9.34
CA ARG A 14 9.47 13.52 -10.14
C ARG A 14 9.79 12.44 -11.16
N GLY A 15 10.97 12.47 -11.77
CA GLY A 15 11.44 11.39 -12.63
C GLY A 15 11.56 10.07 -11.86
N ALA A 16 12.03 10.13 -10.61
CA ALA A 16 12.13 8.98 -9.74
C ALA A 16 10.77 8.52 -9.18
N ASN A 17 9.85 9.45 -8.91
CA ASN A 17 8.50 9.17 -8.43
C ASN A 17 7.47 10.11 -9.09
N PRO A 18 6.86 9.69 -10.22
CA PRO A 18 5.91 10.52 -10.95
C PRO A 18 4.63 10.85 -10.18
N ALA A 19 4.30 10.06 -9.14
CA ALA A 19 3.10 10.27 -8.33
C ALA A 19 3.30 11.34 -7.23
N LEU A 20 4.51 11.86 -7.04
CA LEU A 20 4.74 12.93 -6.05
C LEU A 20 4.11 14.24 -6.48
N GLY A 21 3.24 14.77 -5.62
CA GLY A 21 2.72 16.13 -5.71
C GLY A 21 3.74 17.18 -5.27
N SER A 22 3.56 18.42 -5.72
CA SER A 22 4.43 19.58 -5.42
C SER A 22 4.62 19.80 -3.91
N THR A 23 3.57 19.65 -3.11
CA THR A 23 3.63 19.79 -1.65
C THR A 23 4.54 18.73 -1.01
N ALA A 24 4.49 17.49 -1.50
CA ALA A 24 5.36 16.42 -1.00
C ALA A 24 6.82 16.67 -1.39
N ILE A 25 7.06 17.13 -2.62
CA ILE A 25 8.39 17.52 -3.10
C ILE A 25 8.98 18.62 -2.21
N ALA A 26 8.23 19.70 -1.98
CA ALA A 26 8.67 20.79 -1.12
C ALA A 26 8.97 20.32 0.31
N ARG A 27 8.15 19.42 0.87
CA ARG A 27 8.39 18.85 2.21
C ARG A 27 9.67 18.02 2.26
N ILE A 28 9.90 17.16 1.27
CA ILE A 28 11.10 16.33 1.19
C ILE A 28 12.34 17.22 1.05
N LEU A 29 12.34 18.20 0.15
CA LEU A 29 13.45 19.14 -0.02
C LEU A 29 13.82 19.85 1.29
N LYS A 30 12.82 20.27 2.07
CA LYS A 30 13.04 20.87 3.40
C LYS A 30 13.59 19.87 4.41
N ALA A 31 13.06 18.65 4.42
CA ALA A 31 13.45 17.61 5.37
C ALA A 31 14.87 17.06 5.11
N THR A 32 15.32 17.05 3.86
CA THR A 32 16.61 16.50 3.45
C THR A 32 17.69 17.55 3.26
N ALA A 33 17.37 18.84 3.38
CA ALA A 33 18.36 19.90 3.31
C ALA A 33 19.46 19.69 4.37
N ARG A 34 20.72 19.82 3.96
CA ARG A 34 21.85 19.72 4.89
C ARG A 34 21.91 21.00 5.72
N ARG A 35 21.92 20.81 7.03
CA ARG A 35 21.74 21.85 8.02
C ARG A 35 23.03 22.60 8.34
N GLY A 36 22.85 23.89 8.58
CA GLY A 36 23.52 24.67 9.63
C GLY A 36 22.56 25.05 10.78
N GLY A 37 21.69 24.13 11.25
CA GLY A 37 20.94 24.28 12.51
C GLY A 37 19.40 24.37 12.45
N GLY A 38 18.76 24.65 11.31
CA GLY A 38 17.29 24.81 11.24
C GLY A 38 16.90 25.82 10.17
N TRP A 39 15.67 26.36 10.23
CA TRP A 39 15.31 27.48 9.36
C TRP A 39 16.06 28.75 9.78
N THR A 40 16.64 29.47 8.84
CA THR A 40 17.22 30.81 9.06
C THR A 40 16.73 31.80 8.00
N SER A 41 16.76 33.09 8.31
CA SER A 41 16.41 34.14 7.34
C SER A 41 17.35 34.18 6.13
N ALA A 42 18.62 33.78 6.32
CA ALA A 42 19.63 33.80 5.27
C ALA A 42 19.63 32.56 4.36
N LEU A 43 19.41 31.36 4.92
CA LEU A 43 19.52 30.08 4.18
C LEU A 43 18.21 29.30 4.08
N GLY A 44 17.13 29.77 4.71
CA GLY A 44 15.92 28.98 4.88
C GLY A 44 16.25 27.65 5.56
N TRP A 45 15.82 26.54 4.97
CA TRP A 45 16.02 25.18 5.52
C TRP A 45 17.44 24.61 5.35
N GLY A 46 18.34 25.33 4.67
CA GLY A 46 19.70 24.89 4.42
C GLY A 46 19.99 24.63 2.94
N VAL A 47 21.12 23.95 2.67
CA VAL A 47 21.54 23.62 1.31
C VAL A 47 20.81 22.36 0.83
N VAL A 48 20.26 22.41 -0.38
CA VAL A 48 19.58 21.27 -0.98
C VAL A 48 20.54 20.09 -1.15
N ASP A 49 20.15 18.94 -0.61
CA ASP A 49 20.79 17.65 -0.87
C ASP A 49 19.99 16.88 -1.91
N ALA A 50 20.45 16.93 -3.16
CA ALA A 50 19.76 16.27 -4.27
C ALA A 50 19.70 14.75 -4.09
N ARG A 51 20.77 14.13 -3.58
CA ARG A 51 20.83 12.68 -3.41
C ARG A 51 19.84 12.24 -2.32
N ALA A 52 19.89 12.87 -1.15
CA ALA A 52 18.98 12.55 -0.06
C ALA A 52 17.51 12.82 -0.43
N ALA A 53 17.24 13.89 -1.19
CA ALA A 53 15.90 14.21 -1.68
C ALA A 53 15.36 13.15 -2.65
N VAL A 54 16.16 12.74 -3.65
CA VAL A 54 15.76 11.71 -4.62
C VAL A 54 15.62 10.35 -3.94
N ASP A 55 16.54 9.97 -3.06
CA ASP A 55 16.44 8.70 -2.33
C ASP A 55 15.21 8.66 -1.42
N THR A 56 14.84 9.79 -0.81
CA THR A 56 13.60 9.90 -0.03
C THR A 56 12.38 9.82 -0.94
N ALA A 57 12.38 10.54 -2.07
CA ALA A 57 11.30 10.52 -3.06
C ALA A 57 11.00 9.10 -3.57
N ARG A 58 12.04 8.29 -3.80
CA ARG A 58 11.92 6.89 -4.23
C ARG A 58 11.23 5.99 -3.22
N ARG A 59 11.32 6.31 -1.93
CA ARG A 59 10.74 5.54 -0.81
C ARG A 59 9.33 6.00 -0.41
N VAL A 60 8.83 7.09 -0.99
CA VAL A 60 7.44 7.50 -0.80
C VAL A 60 6.55 6.60 -1.66
N ASP A 61 6.09 5.53 -1.04
CA ASP A 61 5.20 4.57 -1.68
C ASP A 61 3.74 5.01 -1.56
N LEU A 62 3.11 5.29 -2.69
CA LEU A 62 1.72 5.75 -2.80
C LEU A 62 0.85 4.72 -3.54
N ARG A 63 1.42 3.56 -3.90
CA ARG A 63 0.70 2.56 -4.69
C ARG A 63 0.03 1.57 -3.76
N ALA A 64 -1.21 1.22 -4.09
CA ALA A 64 -1.91 0.20 -3.34
C ALA A 64 -1.31 -1.19 -3.65
N PRO A 65 -1.07 -2.03 -2.63
CA PRO A 65 -0.68 -3.41 -2.84
C PRO A 65 -1.86 -4.22 -3.39
N SER A 66 -1.61 -5.48 -3.77
CA SER A 66 -2.63 -6.41 -4.26
C SER A 66 -2.61 -7.74 -3.48
N ALA A 67 -3.74 -8.44 -3.48
CA ALA A 67 -3.84 -9.79 -2.93
C ALA A 67 -4.80 -10.66 -3.76
N THR A 68 -4.51 -11.95 -3.82
CA THR A 68 -5.33 -12.96 -4.51
C THR A 68 -5.44 -14.22 -3.66
N PHE A 69 -6.58 -14.89 -3.71
CA PHE A 69 -6.73 -16.22 -3.12
C PHE A 69 -5.79 -17.21 -3.81
N GLY A 70 -5.19 -18.11 -3.04
CA GLY A 70 -4.34 -19.19 -3.55
C GLY A 70 -5.15 -20.42 -3.91
N THR A 71 -6.19 -20.70 -3.12
CA THR A 71 -7.14 -21.79 -3.35
C THR A 71 -8.55 -21.24 -3.25
N THR A 72 -9.45 -21.69 -4.13
CA THR A 72 -10.86 -21.34 -4.13
C THR A 72 -11.67 -22.60 -3.87
N PRO A 73 -11.93 -22.96 -2.60
CA PRO A 73 -12.88 -24.02 -2.28
C PRO A 73 -14.24 -23.70 -2.92
N GLY A 74 -14.99 -24.73 -3.32
CA GLY A 74 -16.37 -24.57 -3.83
C GLY A 74 -17.38 -24.74 -2.69
N ASP A 75 -18.22 -25.77 -2.79
CA ASP A 75 -19.12 -26.14 -1.71
C ASP A 75 -18.34 -26.76 -0.53
N VAL A 76 -18.65 -26.29 0.68
CA VAL A 76 -18.01 -26.79 1.91
C VAL A 76 -19.06 -27.44 2.80
N ARG A 77 -18.80 -28.68 3.22
CA ARG A 77 -19.69 -29.41 4.16
C ARG A 77 -19.34 -29.13 5.62
N THR A 78 -18.11 -28.70 5.88
CA THR A 78 -17.60 -28.39 7.22
C THR A 78 -17.94 -26.96 7.62
N PRO A 79 -18.09 -26.70 8.93
CA PRO A 79 -18.28 -25.34 9.44
C PRO A 79 -17.01 -24.49 9.34
N THR A 80 -15.87 -25.09 9.01
CA THR A 80 -14.57 -24.42 8.91
C THR A 80 -13.91 -24.74 7.58
N VAL A 81 -13.19 -23.76 7.04
CA VAL A 81 -12.41 -23.90 5.80
C VAL A 81 -11.08 -23.21 5.95
N GLU A 82 -10.02 -23.83 5.44
CA GLU A 82 -8.73 -23.17 5.30
C GLU A 82 -8.70 -22.37 4.00
N LEU A 83 -8.49 -21.06 4.12
CA LEU A 83 -8.31 -20.17 2.99
C LEU A 83 -6.84 -19.75 2.91
N SER A 84 -6.26 -19.85 1.72
CA SER A 84 -4.91 -19.37 1.45
C SER A 84 -4.95 -18.16 0.53
N TRP A 85 -3.95 -17.28 0.63
CA TRP A 85 -3.80 -16.12 -0.23
C TRP A 85 -2.34 -15.71 -0.39
N ARG A 86 -2.09 -14.94 -1.46
CA ARG A 86 -0.82 -14.28 -1.74
C ARG A 86 -1.04 -12.79 -1.84
N GLY A 87 -0.34 -12.02 -1.02
CA GLY A 87 -0.22 -10.58 -1.18
C GLY A 87 1.06 -10.21 -1.93
N THR A 88 1.00 -9.13 -2.72
CA THR A 88 2.13 -8.59 -3.47
C THR A 88 2.10 -7.08 -3.38
N ASP A 89 3.26 -6.49 -3.09
CA ASP A 89 3.49 -5.05 -3.19
C ASP A 89 4.66 -4.82 -4.14
N ARG A 90 4.39 -4.20 -5.29
CA ARG A 90 5.33 -4.03 -6.39
C ARG A 90 5.28 -2.61 -6.88
N SER A 91 6.47 -2.07 -7.15
CA SER A 91 6.64 -0.77 -7.77
C SER A 91 7.70 -0.85 -8.87
N PRO A 92 7.49 -0.31 -10.08
CA PRO A 92 8.54 -0.14 -11.08
C PRO A 92 9.72 0.66 -10.53
N ALA A 93 10.92 0.24 -10.92
CA ALA A 93 12.14 1.03 -10.67
C ALA A 93 11.98 2.45 -11.26
N PRO A 94 12.57 3.48 -10.61
CA PRO A 94 13.48 3.40 -9.46
C PRO A 94 12.77 3.40 -8.08
N LEU A 95 11.45 3.29 -8.03
CA LEU A 95 10.69 3.30 -6.78
C LEU A 95 11.01 2.08 -5.92
N VAL A 96 10.99 2.30 -4.60
CA VAL A 96 11.20 1.26 -3.60
C VAL A 96 9.87 0.97 -2.93
N PRO A 97 9.28 -0.23 -3.11
CA PRO A 97 8.02 -0.57 -2.46
C PRO A 97 8.22 -0.65 -0.94
N SER A 98 7.21 -0.20 -0.19
CA SER A 98 7.21 -0.28 1.28
C SER A 98 7.08 -1.72 1.78
N GLY A 99 6.63 -2.60 0.90
CA GLY A 99 6.43 -4.01 1.11
C GLY A 99 5.10 -4.30 1.80
N LEU A 100 4.57 -5.49 1.52
CA LEU A 100 3.32 -5.96 2.11
C LEU A 100 3.44 -6.02 3.65
N ARG A 101 2.48 -5.39 4.34
CA ARG A 101 2.33 -5.49 5.79
C ARG A 101 1.46 -6.69 6.15
N THR A 102 0.23 -6.71 5.66
CA THR A 102 -0.76 -7.78 5.91
C THR A 102 -1.79 -7.87 4.78
N VAL A 103 -2.58 -8.94 4.77
CA VAL A 103 -3.80 -9.05 3.98
C VAL A 103 -4.97 -9.24 4.94
N GLU A 104 -6.01 -8.46 4.72
CA GLU A 104 -7.26 -8.52 5.47
C GLU A 104 -8.27 -9.38 4.70
N LEU A 105 -8.87 -10.35 5.39
CA LEU A 105 -9.96 -11.16 4.89
C LEU A 105 -11.29 -10.58 5.37
N TRP A 106 -12.16 -10.27 4.42
CA TRP A 106 -13.49 -9.72 4.65
C TRP A 106 -14.55 -10.72 4.22
N ARG A 107 -15.63 -10.84 4.98
CA ARG A 107 -16.72 -11.78 4.76
C ARG A 107 -18.06 -11.05 4.68
N SER A 108 -18.91 -11.47 3.75
CA SER A 108 -20.33 -11.12 3.65
C SER A 108 -21.15 -12.41 3.66
N VAL A 109 -22.27 -12.44 4.38
CA VAL A 109 -23.18 -13.59 4.46
C VAL A 109 -24.53 -13.16 3.88
N ASP A 110 -25.08 -13.95 2.96
CA ASP A 110 -26.38 -13.74 2.31
C ASP A 110 -26.57 -12.32 1.72
N GLY A 111 -25.49 -11.72 1.22
CA GLY A 111 -25.51 -10.38 0.63
C GLY A 111 -25.46 -9.23 1.63
N GLY A 112 -25.25 -9.51 2.92
CA GLY A 112 -25.02 -8.51 3.95
C GLY A 112 -23.72 -7.69 3.74
N ARG A 113 -23.47 -6.74 4.64
CA ARG A 113 -22.25 -5.92 4.60
C ARG A 113 -20.99 -6.77 4.81
N PHE A 114 -19.91 -6.41 4.12
CA PHE A 114 -18.60 -7.02 4.37
C PHE A 114 -18.08 -6.60 5.75
N ALA A 115 -17.80 -7.59 6.59
CA ALA A 115 -17.12 -7.43 7.87
C ALA A 115 -15.73 -8.05 7.81
N LEU A 116 -14.77 -7.45 8.48
CA LEU A 116 -13.45 -8.04 8.64
C LEU A 116 -13.56 -9.29 9.52
N VAL A 117 -12.96 -10.38 9.08
CA VAL A 117 -12.92 -11.63 9.85
C VAL A 117 -11.51 -12.00 10.29
N GLU A 118 -10.49 -11.72 9.49
CA GLU A 118 -9.13 -12.18 9.79
C GLU A 118 -8.06 -11.28 9.15
N ARG A 119 -6.84 -11.33 9.68
CA ARG A 119 -5.65 -10.69 9.10
C ARG A 119 -4.47 -11.65 9.06
N GLY A 120 -3.88 -11.84 7.89
CA GLY A 120 -2.72 -12.71 7.76
C GLY A 120 -1.96 -12.50 6.46
N ARG A 121 -0.77 -13.09 6.36
CA ARG A 121 0.07 -12.95 5.15
C ARG A 121 -0.16 -14.05 4.11
N ARG A 122 -0.62 -15.23 4.53
CA ARG A 122 -0.65 -16.43 3.68
C ARG A 122 -1.96 -17.19 3.70
N GLY A 123 -2.77 -17.02 4.74
CA GLY A 123 -4.00 -17.78 4.90
C GLY A 123 -4.54 -17.71 6.32
N ALA A 124 -5.70 -18.31 6.53
CA ALA A 124 -6.29 -18.59 7.82
C ALA A 124 -7.40 -19.65 7.71
N THR A 125 -7.65 -20.33 8.82
CA THR A 125 -8.85 -21.15 9.00
C THR A 125 -9.98 -20.27 9.48
N VAL A 126 -11.11 -20.29 8.77
CA VAL A 126 -12.27 -19.46 9.09
C VAL A 126 -13.55 -20.27 9.16
N GLU A 127 -14.47 -19.80 10.00
CA GLU A 127 -15.82 -20.34 10.04
C GLU A 127 -16.65 -19.91 8.84
N VAL A 128 -17.38 -20.88 8.28
CA VAL A 128 -18.35 -20.72 7.19
C VAL A 128 -19.76 -20.86 7.78
N PRO A 129 -20.47 -19.74 7.99
CA PRO A 129 -21.88 -19.75 8.34
C PRO A 129 -22.71 -20.51 7.31
N ARG A 130 -23.91 -20.96 7.71
CA ARG A 130 -24.90 -21.46 6.75
C ARG A 130 -25.32 -20.34 5.79
N GLY A 131 -25.67 -20.70 4.57
CA GLY A 131 -26.05 -19.76 3.51
C GLY A 131 -24.95 -19.50 2.49
N THR A 132 -25.08 -18.42 1.73
CA THR A 132 -24.11 -18.01 0.71
C THR A 132 -23.14 -17.00 1.30
N VAL A 133 -21.87 -17.41 1.41
CA VAL A 133 -20.80 -16.62 2.01
C VAL A 133 -19.86 -16.11 0.92
N ARG A 134 -19.55 -14.81 0.95
CA ARG A 134 -18.59 -14.16 0.04
C ARG A 134 -17.37 -13.69 0.82
N TYR A 135 -16.19 -14.09 0.38
CA TYR A 135 -14.92 -13.66 0.93
C TYR A 135 -14.17 -12.74 -0.04
N VAL A 136 -13.61 -11.65 0.47
CA VAL A 136 -12.84 -10.67 -0.29
C VAL A 136 -11.55 -10.37 0.45
N LEU A 137 -10.46 -10.20 -0.30
CA LEU A 137 -9.17 -9.80 0.26
C LEU A 137 -8.95 -8.30 0.09
N ARG A 138 -8.26 -7.71 1.07
CA ARG A 138 -7.69 -6.36 0.98
C ARG A 138 -6.25 -6.37 1.46
N ALA A 139 -5.31 -6.11 0.56
CA ALA A 139 -3.90 -5.96 0.92
C ALA A 139 -3.65 -4.59 1.57
N VAL A 140 -2.72 -4.57 2.53
CA VAL A 140 -2.23 -3.37 3.20
C VAL A 140 -0.70 -3.42 3.23
N ASP A 141 -0.05 -2.33 2.84
CA ASP A 141 1.42 -2.22 2.82
C ASP A 141 1.95 -1.52 4.10
N ARG A 142 3.27 -1.30 4.17
CA ARG A 142 3.90 -0.62 5.31
C ARG A 142 3.79 0.90 5.23
N ALA A 143 3.57 1.47 4.05
CA ALA A 143 3.27 2.89 3.88
C ALA A 143 1.83 3.26 4.30
N GLY A 144 0.97 2.26 4.51
CA GLY A 144 -0.43 2.42 4.89
C GLY A 144 -1.40 2.46 3.70
N ASN A 145 -0.92 2.24 2.47
CA ASN A 145 -1.80 2.13 1.32
C ASN A 145 -2.62 0.85 1.41
N ARG A 146 -3.90 0.96 1.04
CA ARG A 146 -4.87 -0.14 1.10
C ARG A 146 -5.43 -0.40 -0.28
N ALA A 147 -5.47 -1.66 -0.68
CA ALA A 147 -6.19 -2.08 -1.87
C ALA A 147 -7.68 -1.76 -1.71
N ARG A 148 -8.37 -1.50 -2.83
CA ARG A 148 -9.83 -1.53 -2.84
C ARG A 148 -10.30 -2.96 -2.52
N LEU A 149 -11.41 -3.09 -1.78
CA LEU A 149 -12.06 -4.39 -1.60
C LEU A 149 -12.49 -4.91 -2.98
N ALA A 150 -11.89 -6.02 -3.42
CA ALA A 150 -12.12 -6.61 -4.74
C ALA A 150 -13.39 -7.46 -4.78
N THR A 151 -14.57 -6.83 -4.58
CA THR A 151 -15.87 -7.54 -4.52
C THR A 151 -16.21 -8.34 -5.78
N LYS A 152 -15.74 -7.89 -6.96
CA LYS A 152 -15.90 -8.63 -8.23
C LYS A 152 -15.10 -9.94 -8.29
N ARG A 153 -14.07 -10.09 -7.44
CA ARG A 153 -13.24 -11.30 -7.32
C ARG A 153 -13.49 -12.00 -5.99
N ALA A 154 -14.70 -11.85 -5.45
CA ALA A 154 -15.08 -12.51 -4.22
C ALA A 154 -15.05 -14.03 -4.42
N LEU A 155 -14.43 -14.73 -3.50
CA LEU A 155 -14.59 -16.17 -3.36
C LEU A 155 -15.98 -16.44 -2.78
N VAL A 156 -16.78 -17.25 -3.46
CA VAL A 156 -18.13 -17.59 -3.02
C VAL A 156 -18.14 -19.03 -2.53
N LEU A 157 -18.57 -19.23 -1.29
CA LEU A 157 -18.78 -20.53 -0.68
C LEU A 157 -20.24 -20.66 -0.30
N THR A 158 -20.82 -21.84 -0.51
CA THR A 158 -22.16 -22.15 -0.02
C THR A 158 -22.06 -23.29 0.98
N ARG A 159 -22.67 -23.09 2.15
CA ARG A 159 -22.85 -24.16 3.14
C ARG A 159 -24.33 -24.44 3.31
N ARG A 160 -24.73 -25.66 2.93
CA ARG A 160 -26.07 -26.19 3.14
C ARG A 160 -26.21 -26.73 4.57
#